data_AF-A0AA40KGP8-F1
#
_entry.id   AF-A0AA40KGP8-F1
#
_cell.length_a   1.000
_cell.length_b   1.000
_cell.length_c   1.000
_cell.angle_alpha   90.00
_cell.angle_beta   90.00
_cell.angle_gamma   90.00
#
_symmetry.space_group_name_H-M   'P 1'
#
loop_
_entity.id
_entity.type
_entity.pdbx_description
1 polymer ?
#
loop_
_entity_poly.entity_id
_entity_poly.type
_entity_poly.pdbx_seq_one_letter_code
_entity_poly.pdbx_strand_id
1 'polypeptide(L)'
;MAEKFVLQKNMANTCETPRSRRRNRPTFLDLSNITRSRSATGLSKIDSHPEDDVLFVSSKDSEISGLWVNYLTACFEQISRQQGRPPFKVRHVTIEEPMLPGAEERIRSARLQIVVVCPILLERAQSRPEQATNLSRQLIADKVLAMMLGVHDSHISDVHKSILVSYNQWRKFFVKDQDETFVGELLGAAVGILGTTPPPALRCDKTAFSVHPKKVKLGHNRIIALLNDPLRPEDNVSVIVDRCGEAIDIAHVKRRNPYALQFCIPDRCLEVSMLVGVRISKNGCPLGVRQVKCESRLRELDQILRAHDNPLEFMCQTFGFNPGDREKLDNWMVHAFQRNVPPHFNLLSTPSGVVSTQKIHSSPEENPTLLHFAARFGLERLAWQLLECPGGDIACDLRNVSELTPADLAEQAGHARLAHQLRGYMVQKHRL
;
A
#
# COMPACT_ATOMS: atom_id res chain seq x y z
N MET A 1 56.00 21.91 -3.28
CA MET A 1 55.42 21.05 -4.33
C MET A 1 53.93 21.34 -4.41
N ALA A 2 53.54 22.30 -5.24
CA ALA A 2 52.15 22.75 -5.37
C ALA A 2 51.96 23.33 -6.77
N GLU A 3 51.01 22.79 -7.54
CA GLU A 3 50.57 23.39 -8.80
C GLU A 3 49.22 22.80 -9.25
N LYS A 4 48.50 23.54 -10.12
CA LYS A 4 47.37 23.07 -10.95
C LYS A 4 46.13 22.53 -10.23
N PHE A 5 45.30 23.47 -9.75
CA PHE A 5 43.91 23.57 -10.23
C PHE A 5 43.38 25.00 -10.02
N VAL A 6 43.47 25.84 -11.05
CA VAL A 6 42.90 27.20 -11.08
C VAL A 6 42.43 27.51 -12.50
N LEU A 7 41.37 28.32 -12.61
CA LEU A 7 40.69 28.77 -13.83
C LEU A 7 39.84 27.69 -14.54
N GLN A 8 38.69 28.03 -15.16
CA GLN A 8 38.15 29.37 -15.40
C GLN A 8 36.66 29.51 -15.01
N LYS A 9 36.30 30.73 -14.60
CA LYS A 9 34.96 31.18 -14.20
C LYS A 9 34.33 32.00 -15.35
N ASN A 10 33.04 32.33 -15.23
CA ASN A 10 32.22 33.14 -16.15
C ASN A 10 31.56 32.30 -17.29
N MET A 11 30.36 32.62 -17.79
CA MET A 11 29.47 33.75 -17.46
C MET A 11 27.97 33.47 -17.70
N ALA A 12 27.13 34.17 -16.92
CA ALA A 12 25.77 34.65 -17.16
C ALA A 12 24.78 33.97 -18.15
N ASN A 13 23.54 33.85 -17.66
CA ASN A 13 22.26 34.11 -18.35
C ASN A 13 22.00 33.50 -19.74
N THR A 14 21.16 32.46 -19.76
CA THR A 14 19.98 32.45 -20.65
C THR A 14 18.87 31.63 -19.99
N CYS A 15 17.69 32.22 -19.81
CA CYS A 15 16.52 31.55 -19.26
C CYS A 15 15.44 31.51 -20.34
N GLU A 16 15.40 30.44 -21.14
CA GLU A 16 14.38 30.24 -22.17
C GLU A 16 13.49 29.04 -21.86
N THR A 17 12.17 29.28 -21.88
CA THR A 17 11.14 28.26 -21.67
C THR A 17 10.92 27.42 -22.93
N PRO A 18 10.91 26.08 -22.86
CA PRO A 18 10.52 25.23 -24.00
C PRO A 18 9.05 25.47 -24.39
N ARG A 19 8.81 26.15 -25.51
CA ARG A 19 7.46 26.41 -26.03
C ARG A 19 6.75 25.12 -26.43
N SER A 20 5.44 25.05 -26.15
CA SER A 20 4.57 23.96 -26.56
C SER A 20 4.61 23.71 -28.08
N ARG A 21 5.00 22.49 -28.48
CA ARG A 21 4.87 22.02 -29.86
C ARG A 21 3.51 21.37 -30.06
N ARG A 22 2.63 22.03 -30.82
CA ARG A 22 1.36 21.48 -31.30
C ARG A 22 1.59 20.10 -31.97
N ARG A 23 0.87 19.07 -31.53
CA ARG A 23 0.66 17.83 -32.31
C ARG A 23 -0.73 17.90 -32.95
N ASN A 24 -0.82 17.49 -34.22
CA ASN A 24 -2.05 17.60 -34.99
C ASN A 24 -3.12 16.59 -34.52
N ARG A 25 -4.38 17.01 -34.51
CA ARG A 25 -5.53 16.09 -34.50
C ARG A 25 -5.58 15.33 -35.83
N PRO A 26 -5.77 14.00 -35.83
CA PRO A 26 -6.48 13.32 -36.91
C PRO A 26 -7.97 13.72 -36.88
N THR A 27 -8.61 13.79 -38.04
CA THR A 27 -10.04 14.08 -38.17
C THR A 27 -10.92 12.87 -37.87
N PHE A 28 -12.13 13.13 -37.40
CA PHE A 28 -13.21 12.15 -37.31
C PHE A 28 -13.55 11.65 -38.72
N LEU A 29 -13.71 10.33 -38.89
CA LEU A 29 -14.28 9.73 -40.10
C LEU A 29 -15.44 8.83 -39.66
N ASP A 30 -16.65 9.27 -39.97
CA ASP A 30 -17.88 8.47 -39.84
C ASP A 30 -17.94 7.45 -40.98
N LEU A 31 -18.29 6.21 -40.65
CA LEU A 31 -18.39 5.08 -41.57
C LEU A 31 -19.60 4.20 -41.22
N SER A 32 -20.72 4.85 -40.93
CA SER A 32 -22.04 4.24 -41.05
C SER A 32 -22.29 3.69 -42.47
N ASN A 33 -23.06 2.59 -42.56
CA ASN A 33 -23.59 1.97 -43.79
C ASN A 33 -22.61 1.24 -44.74
N ILE A 34 -22.25 -0.01 -44.39
CA ILE A 34 -22.19 -1.10 -45.39
C ILE A 34 -22.99 -2.31 -44.88
N THR A 35 -24.17 -2.54 -45.46
CA THR A 35 -25.02 -3.73 -45.19
C THR A 35 -25.22 -4.56 -46.45
N ARG A 36 -24.78 -5.83 -46.42
CA ARG A 36 -25.22 -7.00 -47.22
C ARG A 36 -24.50 -8.22 -46.62
N SER A 37 -25.13 -9.28 -46.06
CA SER A 37 -26.12 -10.23 -46.63
C SER A 37 -25.60 -10.91 -47.91
N ARG A 38 -25.69 -12.23 -48.14
CA ARG A 38 -26.44 -13.38 -47.57
C ARG A 38 -25.74 -14.68 -48.11
N SER A 39 -25.92 -15.95 -47.77
CA SER A 39 -26.67 -16.83 -46.82
C SER A 39 -26.10 -18.26 -47.02
N ALA A 40 -26.22 -19.32 -46.20
CA ALA A 40 -26.66 -19.59 -44.81
C ALA A 40 -26.01 -20.97 -44.38
N THR A 41 -26.30 -21.66 -43.27
CA THR A 41 -27.56 -22.37 -42.95
C THR A 41 -27.53 -22.93 -41.51
N GLY A 42 -28.71 -23.08 -40.89
CA GLY A 42 -29.02 -24.19 -39.97
C GLY A 42 -28.36 -24.26 -38.59
N LEU A 43 -28.87 -23.50 -37.62
CA LEU A 43 -29.49 -24.04 -36.39
C LEU A 43 -29.96 -22.90 -35.47
N SER A 44 -31.23 -22.96 -35.05
CA SER A 44 -31.83 -22.00 -34.13
C SER A 44 -31.33 -22.22 -32.71
N LYS A 45 -30.51 -21.30 -32.19
CA LYS A 45 -30.38 -21.11 -30.74
C LYS A 45 -31.32 -20.01 -30.30
N ILE A 46 -32.09 -20.32 -29.25
CA ILE A 46 -33.01 -19.41 -28.55
C ILE A 46 -32.22 -18.18 -28.07
N ASP A 47 -32.86 -17.01 -28.07
CA ASP A 47 -32.32 -15.79 -27.45
C ASP A 47 -32.17 -15.97 -25.93
N SER A 48 -31.03 -16.52 -25.53
CA SER A 48 -30.59 -16.53 -24.13
C SER A 48 -30.23 -15.11 -23.74
N HIS A 49 -31.02 -14.51 -22.84
CA HIS A 49 -30.59 -13.29 -22.15
C HIS A 49 -29.18 -13.50 -21.57
N PRO A 50 -28.28 -12.51 -21.67
CA PRO A 50 -26.92 -12.66 -21.23
C PRO A 50 -26.86 -12.89 -19.71
N GLU A 51 -26.65 -14.14 -19.32
CA GLU A 51 -26.47 -14.52 -17.91
C GLU A 51 -25.31 -13.75 -17.29
N ASP A 52 -25.45 -13.47 -15.99
CA ASP A 52 -24.43 -12.82 -15.19
C ASP A 52 -23.44 -13.85 -14.63
N ASP A 53 -22.16 -13.52 -14.63
CA ASP A 53 -21.14 -14.42 -14.10
C ASP A 53 -21.09 -14.37 -12.58
N VAL A 54 -21.12 -13.17 -12.00
CA VAL A 54 -21.00 -12.94 -10.56
C VAL A 54 -22.07 -11.97 -10.08
N LEU A 55 -22.82 -12.37 -9.05
CA LEU A 55 -23.74 -11.52 -8.32
C LEU A 55 -23.16 -11.20 -6.94
N PHE A 56 -23.06 -9.92 -6.60
CA PHE A 56 -22.87 -9.46 -5.22
C PHE A 56 -24.20 -9.03 -4.60
N VAL A 57 -24.42 -9.42 -3.35
CA VAL A 57 -25.52 -8.97 -2.49
C VAL A 57 -24.94 -8.29 -1.26
N SER A 58 -25.37 -7.06 -0.96
CA SER A 58 -24.99 -6.35 0.29
C SER A 58 -26.11 -5.45 0.81
N SER A 59 -25.91 -4.83 1.97
CA SER A 59 -26.64 -3.60 2.32
C SER A 59 -26.11 -2.44 1.48
N LYS A 60 -26.99 -1.54 1.04
CA LYS A 60 -26.59 -0.25 0.42
C LYS A 60 -26.08 0.76 1.43
N ASP A 61 -26.57 0.69 2.67
CA ASP A 61 -26.27 1.65 3.76
C ASP A 61 -24.94 1.31 4.47
N SER A 62 -24.14 0.39 3.90
CA SER A 62 -22.86 -0.07 4.43
C SER A 62 -21.73 0.27 3.45
N GLU A 63 -21.11 1.43 3.63
CA GLU A 63 -19.99 1.91 2.79
C GLU A 63 -18.85 0.87 2.73
N ILE A 64 -18.53 0.24 3.86
CA ILE A 64 -17.52 -0.82 3.96
C ILE A 64 -17.89 -2.00 3.05
N SER A 65 -19.16 -2.39 2.98
CA SER A 65 -19.61 -3.46 2.08
C SER A 65 -19.46 -3.05 0.61
N GLY A 66 -19.77 -1.80 0.27
CA GLY A 66 -19.56 -1.24 -1.07
C GLY A 66 -18.07 -1.23 -1.48
N LEU A 67 -17.18 -0.84 -0.57
CA LEU A 67 -15.73 -0.89 -0.79
C LEU A 67 -15.25 -2.32 -1.08
N TRP A 68 -15.73 -3.31 -0.33
CA TRP A 68 -15.41 -4.72 -0.57
C TRP A 68 -15.97 -5.26 -1.90
N VAL A 69 -17.19 -4.88 -2.29
CA VAL A 69 -17.77 -5.23 -3.60
C VAL A 69 -16.93 -4.63 -4.74
N ASN A 70 -16.53 -3.37 -4.63
CA ASN A 70 -15.66 -2.70 -5.61
C ASN A 70 -14.28 -3.37 -5.71
N TYR A 71 -13.66 -3.69 -4.57
CA TYR A 71 -12.37 -4.39 -4.50
C TYR A 71 -12.43 -5.77 -5.15
N LEU A 72 -13.39 -6.61 -4.77
CA LEU A 72 -13.53 -7.96 -5.33
C LEU A 72 -13.91 -7.92 -6.83
N THR A 73 -14.67 -6.93 -7.27
CA THR A 73 -14.95 -6.69 -8.70
C THR A 73 -13.66 -6.43 -9.48
N ALA A 74 -12.76 -5.59 -8.96
CA ALA A 74 -11.45 -5.35 -9.57
C ALA A 74 -10.58 -6.62 -9.57
N CYS A 75 -10.65 -7.46 -8.53
CA CYS A 75 -9.98 -8.77 -8.51
C CYS A 75 -10.50 -9.71 -9.61
N PHE A 76 -11.82 -9.80 -9.82
CA PHE A 76 -12.39 -10.60 -10.91
C PHE A 76 -11.97 -10.07 -12.28
N GLU A 77 -11.93 -8.75 -12.48
CA GLU A 77 -11.44 -8.17 -13.73
C GLU A 77 -9.95 -8.50 -13.97
N GLN A 78 -9.11 -8.39 -12.93
CA GLN A 78 -7.70 -8.75 -12.98
C GLN A 78 -7.50 -10.24 -13.31
N ILE A 79 -8.29 -11.14 -12.71
CA ILE A 79 -8.28 -12.57 -13.04
C ILE A 79 -8.64 -12.79 -14.51
N SER A 80 -9.67 -12.12 -15.02
CA SER A 80 -10.09 -12.27 -16.43
C SER A 80 -9.01 -11.78 -17.40
N ARG A 81 -8.41 -10.62 -17.12
CA ARG A 81 -7.28 -10.07 -17.88
C ARG A 81 -6.08 -11.04 -17.88
N GLN A 82 -5.75 -11.64 -16.74
CA GLN A 82 -4.69 -12.65 -16.62
C GLN A 82 -4.98 -13.96 -17.36
N GLN A 83 -6.25 -14.36 -17.48
CA GLN A 83 -6.66 -15.55 -18.23
C GLN A 83 -6.87 -15.30 -19.74
N GLY A 84 -6.74 -14.05 -20.21
CA GLY A 84 -7.06 -13.69 -21.61
C GLY A 84 -8.54 -13.87 -21.96
N ARG A 85 -9.43 -13.80 -20.97
CA ARG A 85 -10.88 -14.04 -21.12
C ARG A 85 -11.66 -12.72 -21.14
N PRO A 86 -12.83 -12.65 -21.82
CA PRO A 86 -13.72 -11.50 -21.72
C PRO A 86 -14.12 -11.29 -20.24
N PRO A 87 -14.18 -10.03 -19.76
CA PRO A 87 -14.41 -9.74 -18.35
C PRO A 87 -15.72 -10.34 -17.85
N PHE A 88 -15.67 -10.91 -16.64
CA PHE A 88 -16.85 -11.44 -15.96
C PHE A 88 -17.93 -10.36 -15.84
N LYS A 89 -19.17 -10.72 -16.18
CA LYS A 89 -20.35 -9.87 -15.95
C LYS A 89 -20.68 -9.88 -14.46
N VAL A 90 -20.22 -8.85 -13.77
CA VAL A 90 -20.51 -8.61 -12.37
C VAL A 90 -21.78 -7.75 -12.25
N ARG A 91 -22.73 -8.16 -11.41
CA ARG A 91 -23.81 -7.30 -10.91
C ARG A 91 -23.69 -7.15 -9.40
N HIS A 92 -24.02 -5.97 -8.90
CA HIS A 92 -24.34 -5.72 -7.50
C HIS A 92 -25.86 -5.50 -7.37
N VAL A 93 -26.47 -6.06 -6.33
CA VAL A 93 -27.86 -5.84 -5.91
C VAL A 93 -27.85 -5.59 -4.41
N THR A 94 -28.69 -4.66 -3.92
CA THR A 94 -28.78 -4.38 -2.49
C THR A 94 -30.01 -5.01 -1.84
N ILE A 95 -29.91 -5.39 -0.57
CA ILE A 95 -30.99 -6.11 0.15
C ILE A 95 -32.21 -5.21 0.42
N GLU A 96 -32.05 -3.89 0.28
CA GLU A 96 -33.11 -2.89 0.43
C GLU A 96 -33.80 -2.50 -0.89
N GLU A 97 -33.40 -3.08 -2.04
CA GLU A 97 -34.01 -2.86 -3.35
C GLU A 97 -35.29 -3.70 -3.55
N PRO A 98 -36.37 -3.12 -4.11
CA PRO A 98 -37.56 -3.89 -4.47
C PRO A 98 -37.27 -4.81 -5.65
N MET A 99 -37.64 -6.09 -5.54
CA MET A 99 -37.49 -7.07 -6.62
C MET A 99 -38.38 -6.70 -7.81
N LEU A 100 -37.75 -6.28 -8.91
CA LEU A 100 -38.43 -6.01 -10.18
C LEU A 100 -38.81 -7.32 -10.90
N PRO A 101 -39.88 -7.35 -11.71
CA PRO A 101 -40.22 -8.51 -12.53
C PRO A 101 -39.04 -8.95 -13.40
N GLY A 102 -38.67 -10.23 -13.31
CA GLY A 102 -37.51 -10.80 -14.00
C GLY A 102 -36.14 -10.56 -13.34
N ALA A 103 -36.06 -9.83 -12.22
CA ALA A 103 -34.84 -9.76 -11.42
C ALA A 103 -34.53 -11.10 -10.74
N GLU A 104 -35.57 -11.81 -10.28
CA GLU A 104 -35.47 -13.12 -9.61
C GLU A 104 -34.72 -14.16 -10.46
N GLU A 105 -35.14 -14.32 -11.71
CA GLU A 105 -34.52 -15.30 -12.62
C GLU A 105 -33.06 -14.95 -12.92
N ARG A 106 -32.71 -13.65 -12.96
CA ARG A 106 -31.35 -13.16 -13.19
C ARG A 106 -30.46 -13.31 -11.96
N ILE A 107 -31.03 -13.25 -10.76
CA ILE A 107 -30.33 -13.61 -9.52
C ILE A 107 -30.05 -15.11 -9.51
N ARG A 108 -31.04 -15.93 -9.87
CA ARG A 108 -30.95 -17.40 -9.88
C ARG A 108 -30.02 -17.95 -10.97
N SER A 109 -30.02 -17.34 -12.15
CA SER A 109 -29.16 -17.74 -13.28
C SER A 109 -27.69 -17.40 -13.04
N ALA A 110 -27.39 -16.35 -12.26
CA ALA A 110 -26.02 -15.94 -11.93
C ALA A 110 -25.13 -17.14 -11.56
N ARG A 111 -23.94 -17.26 -12.16
CA ARG A 111 -23.10 -18.47 -12.02
C ARG A 111 -22.45 -18.58 -10.64
N LEU A 112 -22.11 -17.44 -10.03
CA LEU A 112 -21.61 -17.30 -8.67
C LEU A 112 -22.42 -16.24 -7.93
N GLN A 113 -22.71 -16.47 -6.65
CA GLN A 113 -23.42 -15.53 -5.78
C GLN A 113 -22.55 -15.26 -4.53
N ILE A 114 -22.27 -14.00 -4.21
CA ILE A 114 -21.47 -13.57 -3.05
C ILE A 114 -22.33 -12.67 -2.17
N VAL A 115 -22.58 -13.09 -0.93
CA VAL A 115 -23.37 -12.33 0.06
C VAL A 115 -22.43 -11.69 1.08
N VAL A 116 -22.47 -10.36 1.19
CA VAL A 116 -21.63 -9.56 2.08
C VAL A 116 -22.37 -9.33 3.41
N VAL A 117 -22.20 -10.25 4.35
CA VAL A 117 -22.90 -10.23 5.64
C VAL A 117 -22.15 -9.36 6.65
N CYS A 118 -22.67 -8.16 6.89
CA CYS A 118 -22.21 -7.20 7.91
C CYS A 118 -23.33 -6.88 8.91
N PRO A 119 -23.06 -6.21 10.05
CA PRO A 119 -24.09 -5.89 11.04
C PRO A 119 -25.23 -5.05 10.46
N ILE A 120 -24.92 -4.12 9.55
CA ILE A 120 -25.91 -3.26 8.88
C ILE A 120 -26.84 -4.09 7.97
N LEU A 121 -26.32 -5.11 7.27
CA LEU A 121 -27.17 -6.02 6.48
C LEU A 121 -28.11 -6.83 7.39
N LEU A 122 -27.66 -7.25 8.57
CA LEU A 122 -28.50 -7.97 9.53
C LEU A 122 -29.61 -7.08 10.09
N GLU A 123 -29.31 -5.85 10.48
CA GLU A 123 -30.29 -4.84 10.89
C GLU A 123 -31.32 -4.55 9.77
N ARG A 124 -30.85 -4.37 8.52
CA ARG A 124 -31.71 -4.11 7.36
C ARG A 124 -32.56 -5.32 6.97
N ALA A 125 -32.05 -6.54 7.12
CA ALA A 125 -32.83 -7.75 6.95
C ALA A 125 -33.97 -7.83 7.98
N GLN A 126 -33.74 -7.47 9.25
CA GLN A 126 -34.81 -7.37 10.25
C GLN A 126 -35.81 -6.25 9.98
N SER A 127 -35.35 -5.09 9.48
CA SER A 127 -36.23 -3.93 9.26
C SER A 127 -37.17 -4.10 8.07
N ARG A 128 -36.84 -4.99 7.12
CA ARG A 128 -37.65 -5.31 5.93
C ARG A 128 -37.62 -6.82 5.60
N PRO A 129 -38.19 -7.67 6.46
CA PRO A 129 -38.02 -9.13 6.37
C PRO A 129 -38.57 -9.69 5.06
N GLU A 130 -39.72 -9.21 4.57
CA GLU A 130 -40.30 -9.68 3.30
C GLU A 130 -39.38 -9.45 2.10
N GLN A 131 -38.73 -8.28 2.01
CA GLN A 131 -37.82 -7.95 0.91
C GLN A 131 -36.55 -8.81 0.96
N ALA A 132 -35.94 -8.91 2.15
CA ALA A 132 -34.76 -9.72 2.39
C ALA A 132 -35.03 -11.22 2.15
N THR A 133 -36.17 -11.75 2.57
CA THR A 133 -36.58 -13.14 2.31
C THR A 133 -36.87 -13.37 0.83
N ASN A 134 -37.57 -12.47 0.15
CA ASN A 134 -37.87 -12.61 -1.27
C ASN A 134 -36.59 -12.65 -2.13
N LEU A 135 -35.58 -11.83 -1.80
CA LEU A 135 -34.25 -11.91 -2.41
C LEU A 135 -33.54 -13.23 -2.02
N SER A 136 -33.52 -13.57 -0.73
CA SER A 136 -32.76 -14.74 -0.25
C SER A 136 -33.31 -16.09 -0.75
N ARG A 137 -34.59 -16.18 -1.15
CA ARG A 137 -35.15 -17.37 -1.83
C ARG A 137 -34.57 -17.62 -3.23
N GLN A 138 -33.98 -16.61 -3.86
CA GLN A 138 -33.38 -16.72 -5.20
C GLN A 138 -31.91 -17.16 -5.16
N LEU A 139 -31.34 -17.25 -3.96
CA LEU A 139 -29.97 -17.69 -3.74
C LEU A 139 -29.90 -19.23 -3.74
N ILE A 140 -28.95 -19.80 -4.48
CA ILE A 140 -28.74 -21.23 -4.62
C ILE A 140 -27.54 -21.61 -3.77
N ALA A 141 -27.73 -22.40 -2.69
CA ALA A 141 -26.69 -22.69 -1.70
C ALA A 141 -25.33 -23.09 -2.29
N ASP A 142 -25.30 -23.99 -3.29
CA ASP A 142 -24.07 -24.46 -3.96
C ASP A 142 -23.31 -23.35 -4.71
N LYS A 143 -24.00 -22.26 -5.09
CA LYS A 143 -23.43 -21.07 -5.72
C LYS A 143 -23.07 -19.96 -4.73
N VAL A 144 -23.48 -20.06 -3.45
CA VAL A 144 -23.37 -18.96 -2.47
C VAL A 144 -22.09 -19.05 -1.65
N LEU A 145 -21.29 -17.98 -1.74
CA LEU A 145 -20.21 -17.68 -0.79
C LEU A 145 -20.67 -16.54 0.12
N ALA A 146 -20.63 -16.76 1.44
CA ALA A 146 -20.96 -15.75 2.43
C ALA A 146 -19.69 -15.13 3.00
N MET A 147 -19.44 -13.85 2.70
CA MET A 147 -18.34 -13.07 3.25
C MET A 147 -18.80 -12.37 4.51
N MET A 148 -18.28 -12.79 5.66
CA MET A 148 -18.68 -12.32 6.98
C MET A 148 -17.77 -11.16 7.41
N LEU A 149 -18.29 -9.92 7.36
CA LEU A 149 -17.60 -8.69 7.74
C LEU A 149 -17.95 -8.31 9.18
N GLY A 150 -17.07 -8.59 10.14
CA GLY A 150 -17.30 -8.26 11.56
C GLY A 150 -18.46 -9.03 12.21
N VAL A 151 -18.88 -10.15 11.60
CA VAL A 151 -20.00 -10.99 12.05
C VAL A 151 -19.51 -12.43 12.23
N HIS A 152 -19.90 -13.05 13.34
CA HIS A 152 -19.76 -14.50 13.56
C HIS A 152 -21.15 -15.15 13.64
N ASP A 153 -21.25 -16.47 13.45
CA ASP A 153 -22.53 -17.21 13.57
C ASP A 153 -23.21 -16.99 14.95
N SER A 154 -22.44 -16.71 16.00
CA SER A 154 -22.94 -16.32 17.33
C SER A 154 -23.79 -15.05 17.34
N HIS A 155 -23.63 -14.15 16.36
CA HIS A 155 -24.40 -12.90 16.24
C HIS A 155 -25.69 -13.10 15.42
N ILE A 156 -25.96 -14.33 14.94
CA ILE A 156 -27.04 -14.62 13.98
C ILE A 156 -28.17 -15.37 14.67
N SER A 157 -29.10 -14.59 15.23
CA SER A 157 -30.38 -15.07 15.78
C SER A 157 -31.18 -15.90 14.78
N ASP A 158 -32.07 -16.76 15.27
CA ASP A 158 -32.91 -17.60 14.39
C ASP A 158 -33.90 -16.78 13.55
N VAL A 159 -34.22 -15.55 13.97
CA VAL A 159 -34.92 -14.57 13.14
C VAL A 159 -34.12 -14.26 11.86
N HIS A 160 -32.82 -13.96 11.96
CA HIS A 160 -31.96 -13.79 10.78
C HIS A 160 -31.93 -15.06 9.91
N LYS A 161 -31.89 -16.25 10.52
CA LYS A 161 -31.89 -17.54 9.78
C LYS A 161 -33.21 -17.82 9.07
N SER A 162 -34.34 -17.35 9.59
CA SER A 162 -35.65 -17.43 8.90
C SER A 162 -35.76 -16.46 7.72
N ILE A 163 -35.09 -15.31 7.80
CA ILE A 163 -35.10 -14.27 6.76
C ILE A 163 -34.13 -14.65 5.63
N LEU A 164 -32.89 -15.01 5.99
CA LEU A 164 -31.83 -15.46 5.09
C LEU A 164 -32.00 -16.95 4.78
N VAL A 165 -32.99 -17.24 3.93
CA VAL A 165 -33.29 -18.60 3.44
C VAL A 165 -32.02 -19.29 2.94
N SER A 166 -31.79 -20.52 3.40
CA SER A 166 -30.59 -21.36 3.18
C SER A 166 -29.28 -20.94 3.86
N TYR A 167 -29.26 -19.92 4.73
CA TYR A 167 -28.04 -19.42 5.42
C TYR A 167 -27.13 -20.53 6.00
N ASN A 168 -27.70 -21.56 6.62
CA ASN A 168 -26.95 -22.65 7.24
C ASN A 168 -26.10 -23.44 6.22
N GLN A 169 -26.55 -23.52 4.96
CA GLN A 169 -25.89 -24.24 3.87
C GLN A 169 -24.81 -23.41 3.16
N TRP A 170 -24.81 -22.07 3.31
CA TRP A 170 -23.85 -21.19 2.64
C TRP A 170 -22.42 -21.43 3.12
N ARG A 171 -21.46 -21.41 2.17
CA ARG A 171 -20.04 -21.51 2.46
C ARG A 171 -19.51 -20.17 3.00
N LYS A 172 -19.27 -20.12 4.31
CA LYS A 172 -18.88 -18.91 5.05
C LYS A 172 -17.35 -18.70 5.02
N PHE A 173 -16.94 -17.45 4.84
CA PHE A 173 -15.56 -17.00 5.01
C PHE A 173 -15.54 -15.78 5.94
N PHE A 174 -14.72 -15.81 6.98
CA PHE A 174 -14.68 -14.76 8.00
C PHE A 174 -13.54 -13.79 7.71
N VAL A 175 -13.87 -12.52 7.50
CA VAL A 175 -12.87 -11.46 7.31
C VAL A 175 -12.28 -11.10 8.66
N LYS A 176 -10.95 -11.21 8.75
CA LYS A 176 -10.16 -10.73 9.88
C LYS A 176 -9.27 -9.59 9.39
N ASP A 177 -9.02 -8.62 10.26
CA ASP A 177 -8.05 -7.57 9.96
C ASP A 177 -6.65 -8.17 9.73
N GLN A 178 -5.95 -7.64 8.72
CA GLN A 178 -4.61 -8.06 8.28
C GLN A 178 -4.49 -9.48 7.68
N ASP A 179 -5.59 -10.17 7.37
CA ASP A 179 -5.54 -11.48 6.71
C ASP A 179 -5.38 -11.35 5.18
N GLU A 180 -4.13 -11.33 4.70
CA GLU A 180 -3.80 -11.37 3.26
C GLU A 180 -4.24 -12.68 2.57
N THR A 181 -4.49 -13.76 3.32
CA THR A 181 -4.83 -15.08 2.75
C THR A 181 -6.31 -15.25 2.45
N PHE A 182 -7.18 -14.64 3.27
CA PHE A 182 -8.64 -14.64 3.11
C PHE A 182 -9.10 -14.34 1.67
N VAL A 183 -8.53 -13.29 1.04
CA VAL A 183 -8.91 -12.88 -0.33
C VAL A 183 -8.56 -13.97 -1.34
N GLY A 184 -7.42 -14.63 -1.15
CA GLY A 184 -7.00 -15.77 -1.98
C GLY A 184 -7.92 -16.97 -1.83
N GLU A 185 -8.34 -17.30 -0.61
CA GLU A 185 -9.26 -18.42 -0.36
C GLU A 185 -10.66 -18.17 -0.95
N LEU A 186 -11.21 -16.96 -0.75
CA LEU A 186 -12.51 -16.57 -1.29
C LEU A 186 -12.49 -16.58 -2.83
N LEU A 187 -11.48 -15.97 -3.46
CA LEU A 187 -11.33 -15.96 -4.91
C LEU A 187 -11.06 -17.36 -5.47
N GLY A 188 -10.32 -18.21 -4.75
CA GLY A 188 -10.09 -19.61 -5.13
C GLY A 188 -11.39 -20.42 -5.15
N ALA A 189 -12.24 -20.26 -4.14
CA ALA A 189 -13.56 -20.88 -4.08
C ALA A 189 -14.52 -20.33 -5.16
N ALA A 190 -14.54 -19.02 -5.33
CA ALA A 190 -15.33 -18.33 -6.36
C ALA A 190 -15.00 -18.82 -7.77
N VAL A 191 -13.70 -18.88 -8.10
CA VAL A 191 -13.22 -19.36 -9.40
C VAL A 191 -13.55 -20.83 -9.62
N GLY A 192 -13.53 -21.65 -8.56
CA GLY A 192 -13.99 -23.04 -8.58
C GLY A 192 -15.48 -23.18 -8.94
N ILE A 193 -16.36 -22.42 -8.29
CA ILE A 193 -17.81 -22.38 -8.60
C ILE A 193 -18.05 -21.89 -10.04
N LEU A 194 -17.30 -20.87 -10.48
CA LEU A 194 -17.37 -20.36 -11.85
C LEU A 194 -16.93 -21.38 -12.92
N GLY A 195 -16.36 -22.54 -12.55
CA GLY A 195 -15.85 -23.54 -13.48
C GLY A 195 -14.69 -23.02 -14.34
N THR A 196 -14.06 -21.92 -13.92
CA THR A 196 -12.86 -21.39 -14.56
C THR A 196 -11.64 -21.95 -13.84
N THR A 197 -10.56 -22.28 -14.57
CA THR A 197 -9.39 -22.88 -13.93
C THR A 197 -8.77 -21.87 -12.97
N PRO A 198 -8.49 -22.22 -11.69
CA PRO A 198 -7.87 -21.29 -10.76
C PRO A 198 -6.58 -20.70 -11.35
N PRO A 199 -6.36 -19.37 -11.23
CA PRO A 199 -5.12 -18.73 -11.63
C PRO A 199 -3.90 -19.53 -11.15
N PRO A 200 -2.76 -19.49 -11.86
CA PRO A 200 -1.53 -20.12 -11.40
C PRO A 200 -1.08 -19.66 -9.99
N ALA A 201 -1.57 -18.49 -9.53
CA ALA A 201 -1.37 -17.94 -8.19
C ALA A 201 -2.37 -18.42 -7.11
N LEU A 202 -3.51 -19.04 -7.48
CA LEU A 202 -4.55 -19.55 -6.56
C LEU A 202 -4.66 -21.07 -6.57
N ARG A 203 -3.68 -21.78 -7.15
CA ARG A 203 -3.54 -23.23 -6.96
C ARG A 203 -2.91 -23.48 -5.59
N CYS A 204 -3.62 -24.20 -4.72
CA CYS A 204 -3.04 -24.77 -3.50
C CYS A 204 -1.77 -25.57 -3.82
N ASP A 205 -0.80 -25.53 -2.90
CA ASP A 205 0.61 -25.54 -3.24
C ASP A 205 1.15 -26.87 -3.80
N LYS A 206 1.15 -26.98 -5.14
CA LYS A 206 1.97 -27.93 -5.92
C LYS A 206 2.82 -27.20 -6.97
N THR A 207 3.42 -26.08 -6.58
CA THR A 207 4.54 -25.52 -7.33
C THR A 207 5.72 -26.48 -7.24
N ALA A 208 6.32 -26.81 -8.39
CA ALA A 208 7.45 -27.74 -8.47
C ALA A 208 8.80 -27.11 -8.05
N PHE A 209 8.78 -25.99 -7.31
CA PHE A 209 9.98 -25.32 -6.83
C PHE A 209 9.74 -24.43 -5.59
N SER A 210 10.85 -24.04 -4.95
CA SER A 210 10.93 -22.98 -3.94
C SER A 210 11.96 -21.91 -4.35
N VAL A 211 11.91 -20.72 -3.75
CA VAL A 211 12.81 -19.60 -4.04
C VAL A 211 13.46 -19.06 -2.77
N HIS A 212 14.78 -18.83 -2.83
CA HIS A 212 15.57 -18.37 -1.70
C HIS A 212 16.59 -17.31 -2.15
N PRO A 213 16.68 -16.14 -1.47
CA PRO A 213 15.85 -15.70 -0.34
C PRO A 213 14.42 -15.29 -0.78
N LYS A 214 13.46 -15.33 0.16
CA LYS A 214 12.07 -14.83 -0.06
C LYS A 214 11.94 -13.30 -0.05
N LYS A 215 12.96 -12.59 0.47
CA LYS A 215 13.08 -11.13 0.49
C LYS A 215 14.40 -10.73 -0.17
N VAL A 216 14.36 -9.80 -1.10
CA VAL A 216 15.52 -9.27 -1.83
C VAL A 216 15.56 -7.74 -1.76
N LYS A 217 16.76 -7.19 -1.92
CA LYS A 217 17.04 -5.75 -1.92
C LYS A 217 18.16 -5.39 -2.88
N LEU A 218 18.39 -4.11 -3.12
CA LEU A 218 19.45 -3.68 -4.03
C LEU A 218 20.83 -4.22 -3.59
N GLY A 219 21.64 -4.71 -4.55
CA GLY A 219 22.90 -5.40 -4.29
C GLY A 219 22.77 -6.84 -3.74
N HIS A 220 21.61 -7.19 -3.15
CA HIS A 220 21.27 -8.53 -2.64
C HIS A 220 20.02 -9.06 -3.38
N ASN A 221 20.06 -8.95 -4.71
CA ASN A 221 18.97 -9.29 -5.63
C ASN A 221 19.09 -10.70 -6.23
N ARG A 222 20.13 -11.46 -5.86
CA ARG A 222 20.43 -12.81 -6.35
C ARG A 222 19.53 -13.84 -5.67
N ILE A 223 18.87 -14.67 -6.48
CA ILE A 223 17.97 -15.73 -6.03
C ILE A 223 18.47 -17.09 -6.54
N ILE A 224 18.26 -18.11 -5.72
CA ILE A 224 18.32 -19.52 -6.10
C ILE A 224 16.89 -20.07 -6.06
N ALA A 225 16.41 -20.58 -7.20
CA ALA A 225 15.24 -21.44 -7.25
C ALA A 225 15.68 -22.90 -7.12
N LEU A 226 15.07 -23.62 -6.18
CA LEU A 226 15.30 -25.05 -5.92
C LEU A 226 14.09 -25.82 -6.45
N LEU A 227 14.29 -26.62 -7.49
CA LEU A 227 13.30 -27.45 -8.14
C LEU A 227 13.13 -28.78 -7.40
N ASN A 228 11.91 -29.32 -7.42
CA ASN A 228 11.60 -30.63 -6.85
C ASN A 228 12.13 -31.75 -7.77
N ASP A 229 11.99 -31.57 -9.08
CA ASP A 229 12.43 -32.51 -10.11
C ASP A 229 13.76 -32.07 -10.77
N PRO A 230 14.64 -33.00 -11.17
CA PRO A 230 15.89 -32.65 -11.82
C PRO A 230 15.68 -32.14 -13.25
N LEU A 231 16.51 -31.17 -13.63
CA LEU A 231 16.81 -30.83 -15.02
C LEU A 231 17.83 -31.81 -15.60
N ARG A 232 17.63 -32.18 -16.86
CA ARG A 232 18.58 -32.89 -17.74
C ARG A 232 19.39 -31.88 -18.57
N PRO A 233 20.58 -32.21 -19.10
CA PRO A 233 21.39 -31.24 -19.85
C PRO A 233 20.64 -30.54 -21.00
N GLU A 234 19.75 -31.27 -21.67
CA GLU A 234 18.93 -30.86 -22.80
C GLU A 234 17.67 -30.04 -22.44
N ASP A 235 17.32 -29.90 -21.16
CA ASP A 235 16.13 -29.14 -20.73
C ASP A 235 16.35 -27.62 -20.86
N ASN A 236 15.51 -26.97 -21.66
CA ASN A 236 15.45 -25.51 -21.78
C ASN A 236 14.59 -24.92 -20.65
N VAL A 237 15.06 -23.83 -20.04
CA VAL A 237 14.42 -23.19 -18.88
C VAL A 237 14.31 -21.69 -19.10
N SER A 238 13.08 -21.17 -19.01
CA SER A 238 12.83 -19.72 -18.90
C SER A 238 12.42 -19.35 -17.48
N VAL A 239 12.85 -18.16 -17.05
CA VAL A 239 12.48 -17.55 -15.77
C VAL A 239 11.95 -16.16 -16.09
N ILE A 240 10.74 -15.88 -15.60
CA ILE A 240 10.03 -14.61 -15.81
C ILE A 240 9.73 -14.02 -14.44
N VAL A 241 10.03 -12.73 -14.23
CA VAL A 241 9.64 -11.98 -13.04
C VAL A 241 8.43 -11.13 -13.39
N ASP A 242 7.33 -11.34 -12.68
CA ASP A 242 6.08 -10.58 -12.86
C ASP A 242 6.06 -9.36 -11.93
N ARG A 243 6.08 -8.16 -12.49
CA ARG A 243 5.99 -6.87 -11.79
C ARG A 243 4.63 -6.23 -12.08
N CYS A 244 3.63 -6.51 -11.24
CA CYS A 244 2.27 -5.95 -11.38
C CYS A 244 1.61 -6.19 -12.77
N GLY A 245 1.93 -7.31 -13.43
CA GLY A 245 1.47 -7.61 -14.79
C GLY A 245 2.51 -7.34 -15.90
N GLU A 246 3.59 -6.61 -15.63
CA GLU A 246 4.76 -6.56 -16.51
C GLU A 246 5.52 -7.89 -16.42
N ALA A 247 5.52 -8.67 -17.51
CA ALA A 247 6.29 -9.91 -17.61
C ALA A 247 7.75 -9.60 -18.00
N ILE A 248 8.70 -9.89 -17.12
CA ILE A 248 10.13 -9.58 -17.31
C ILE A 248 10.92 -10.87 -17.51
N ASP A 249 11.29 -11.19 -18.75
CA ASP A 249 12.19 -12.31 -19.05
C ASP A 249 13.60 -12.10 -18.48
N ILE A 250 14.13 -13.12 -17.82
CA ILE A 250 15.46 -13.09 -17.20
C ILE A 250 16.48 -13.79 -18.12
N ALA A 251 17.17 -13.00 -18.94
CA ALA A 251 18.14 -13.51 -19.93
C ALA A 251 19.38 -14.23 -19.33
N HIS A 252 19.61 -14.15 -18.02
CA HIS A 252 20.82 -14.65 -17.36
C HIS A 252 20.50 -15.60 -16.20
N VAL A 253 19.95 -16.78 -16.52
CA VAL A 253 19.75 -17.88 -15.58
C VAL A 253 20.96 -18.82 -15.61
N LYS A 254 21.68 -18.93 -14.49
CA LYS A 254 22.81 -19.84 -14.30
C LYS A 254 22.36 -21.10 -13.56
N ARG A 255 22.24 -22.22 -14.27
CA ARG A 255 22.05 -23.55 -13.68
C ARG A 255 23.29 -23.91 -12.85
N ARG A 256 23.08 -24.23 -11.56
CA ARG A 256 24.15 -24.55 -10.60
C ARG A 256 24.34 -26.05 -10.41
N ASN A 257 23.25 -26.81 -10.43
CA ASN A 257 23.20 -28.27 -10.44
C ASN A 257 21.84 -28.70 -11.07
N PRO A 258 21.48 -29.99 -11.17
CA PRO A 258 20.20 -30.40 -11.75
C PRO A 258 18.94 -29.81 -11.07
N TYR A 259 19.01 -29.47 -9.78
CA TYR A 259 17.88 -28.98 -8.98
C TYR A 259 17.94 -27.47 -8.72
N ALA A 260 19.05 -26.78 -9.02
CA ALA A 260 19.27 -25.40 -8.61
C ALA A 260 19.51 -24.45 -9.80
N LEU A 261 18.65 -23.44 -9.92
CA LEU A 261 18.75 -22.34 -10.89
C LEU A 261 19.09 -21.04 -10.14
N GLN A 262 20.13 -20.32 -10.56
CA GLN A 262 20.53 -19.04 -9.94
C GLN A 262 20.35 -17.89 -10.93
N PHE A 263 19.64 -16.84 -10.53
CA PHE A 263 19.43 -15.63 -11.33
C PHE A 263 19.42 -14.39 -10.42
N CYS A 264 19.18 -13.21 -10.97
CA CYS A 264 18.96 -11.99 -10.19
C CYS A 264 17.62 -11.36 -10.55
N ILE A 265 16.94 -10.78 -9.56
CA ILE A 265 15.79 -9.89 -9.78
C ILE A 265 16.29 -8.58 -10.40
N PRO A 266 15.72 -8.11 -11.52
CA PRO A 266 16.12 -6.87 -12.16
C PRO A 266 15.91 -5.66 -11.24
N ASP A 267 16.88 -4.73 -11.21
CA ASP A 267 16.88 -3.62 -10.26
C ASP A 267 15.66 -2.70 -10.36
N ARG A 268 14.98 -2.66 -11.51
CA ARG A 268 13.69 -1.97 -11.66
C ARG A 268 12.62 -2.47 -10.69
N CYS A 269 12.65 -3.75 -10.30
CA CYS A 269 11.73 -4.30 -9.30
C CYS A 269 12.04 -3.82 -7.86
N LEU A 270 13.20 -3.20 -7.63
CA LEU A 270 13.72 -2.79 -6.32
C LEU A 270 13.60 -1.27 -6.08
N GLU A 271 13.09 -0.51 -7.05
CA GLU A 271 12.80 0.93 -6.96
C GLU A 271 11.75 1.24 -5.88
N VAL A 272 10.71 0.42 -5.84
CA VAL A 272 9.55 0.53 -4.94
C VAL A 272 9.32 -0.85 -4.32
N SER A 273 8.98 -0.89 -3.03
CA SER A 273 8.77 -2.15 -2.32
C SER A 273 7.48 -2.83 -2.76
N MET A 274 7.56 -4.08 -3.23
CA MET A 274 6.43 -4.83 -3.79
C MET A 274 6.68 -6.34 -3.75
N LEU A 275 5.62 -7.15 -3.92
CA LEU A 275 5.74 -8.58 -4.19
C LEU A 275 5.82 -8.80 -5.70
N VAL A 276 6.84 -9.52 -6.17
CA VAL A 276 7.01 -9.92 -7.58
C VAL A 276 6.80 -11.43 -7.74
N GLY A 277 6.15 -11.82 -8.84
CA GLY A 277 5.87 -13.23 -9.14
C GLY A 277 6.97 -13.88 -9.97
N VAL A 278 7.87 -14.65 -9.36
CA VAL A 278 8.83 -15.49 -10.08
C VAL A 278 8.09 -16.67 -10.70
N ARG A 279 7.99 -16.69 -12.03
CA ARG A 279 7.47 -17.82 -12.82
C ARG A 279 8.64 -18.57 -13.44
N ILE A 280 8.61 -19.89 -13.41
CA ILE A 280 9.63 -20.75 -14.06
C ILE A 280 8.93 -21.74 -14.99
N SER A 281 9.44 -21.88 -16.21
CA SER A 281 8.95 -22.85 -17.19
C SER A 281 10.08 -23.74 -17.70
N LYS A 282 9.78 -25.03 -17.86
CA LYS A 282 10.68 -26.08 -18.35
C LYS A 282 10.13 -26.61 -19.67
N ASN A 283 10.88 -26.49 -20.77
CA ASN A 283 10.46 -26.91 -22.11
C ASN A 283 9.08 -26.36 -22.52
N GLY A 284 8.79 -25.10 -22.15
CA GLY A 284 7.48 -24.45 -22.35
C GLY A 284 6.41 -24.74 -21.29
N CYS A 285 6.56 -25.81 -20.49
CA CYS A 285 5.61 -26.17 -19.44
C CYS A 285 5.88 -25.36 -18.14
N PRO A 286 4.89 -24.65 -17.57
CA PRO A 286 5.08 -23.85 -16.36
C PRO A 286 5.18 -24.74 -15.10
N LEU A 287 6.25 -24.57 -14.33
CA LEU A 287 6.50 -25.26 -13.04
C LEU A 287 5.77 -24.59 -11.86
N GLY A 288 5.19 -23.41 -12.07
CA GLY A 288 4.41 -22.66 -11.09
C GLY A 288 4.86 -21.21 -10.93
N VAL A 289 4.37 -20.55 -9.87
CA VAL A 289 4.69 -19.16 -9.52
C VAL A 289 5.08 -19.09 -8.04
N ARG A 290 6.14 -18.34 -7.72
CA ARG A 290 6.59 -18.07 -6.36
C ARG A 290 6.74 -16.57 -6.14
N GLN A 291 6.08 -16.04 -5.12
CA GLN A 291 6.24 -14.63 -4.75
C GLN A 291 7.59 -14.39 -4.06
N VAL A 292 8.19 -13.24 -4.34
CA VAL A 292 9.38 -12.72 -3.66
C VAL A 292 9.12 -11.27 -3.28
N LYS A 293 9.44 -10.90 -2.05
CA LYS A 293 9.34 -9.51 -1.59
C LYS A 293 10.57 -8.72 -2.05
N CYS A 294 10.36 -7.80 -2.97
CA CYS A 294 11.30 -6.75 -3.30
C CYS A 294 11.17 -5.62 -2.27
N GLU A 295 12.29 -5.18 -1.70
CA GLU A 295 12.33 -3.98 -0.86
C GLU A 295 13.26 -2.92 -1.45
N SER A 296 12.80 -1.68 -1.33
CA SER A 296 13.47 -0.48 -1.82
C SER A 296 14.25 0.23 -0.70
N ARG A 297 15.32 0.93 -1.06
CA ARG A 297 16.21 1.63 -0.11
C ARG A 297 15.46 2.52 0.89
N LEU A 298 14.41 3.20 0.45
CA LEU A 298 13.59 4.06 1.33
C LEU A 298 12.80 3.26 2.36
N ARG A 299 12.33 2.06 2.02
CA ARG A 299 11.63 1.17 2.97
C ARG A 299 12.60 0.42 3.87
N GLU A 300 13.84 0.16 3.44
CA GLU A 300 14.90 -0.26 4.36
C GLU A 300 15.21 0.85 5.38
N LEU A 301 15.36 2.10 4.93
CA LEU A 301 15.59 3.25 5.82
C LEU A 301 14.43 3.46 6.79
N ASP A 302 13.18 3.40 6.33
CA ASP A 302 11.98 3.47 7.17
C ASP A 302 11.89 2.30 8.18
N GLN A 303 12.30 1.08 7.81
CA GLN A 303 12.43 -0.03 8.77
C GLN A 303 13.52 0.23 9.82
N ILE A 304 14.68 0.77 9.43
CA ILE A 304 15.78 1.10 10.35
C ILE A 304 15.35 2.20 11.32
N LEU A 305 14.77 3.30 10.82
CA LEU A 305 14.32 4.42 11.65
C LEU A 305 13.20 4.00 12.62
N ARG A 306 12.25 3.15 12.19
CA ARG A 306 11.21 2.58 13.07
C ARG A 306 11.73 1.58 14.10
N ALA A 307 12.95 1.09 13.96
CA ALA A 307 13.58 0.16 14.90
C ALA A 307 14.48 0.86 15.93
N HIS A 308 14.55 2.20 15.91
CA HIS A 308 15.31 3.01 16.88
C HIS A 308 14.37 3.97 17.60
N ASP A 309 13.88 3.56 18.78
CA ASP A 309 12.96 4.36 19.60
C ASP A 309 13.60 5.65 20.16
N ASN A 310 14.93 5.78 20.09
CA ASN A 310 15.68 6.93 20.60
C ASN A 310 16.52 7.63 19.49
N PRO A 311 16.16 8.86 19.07
CA PRO A 311 16.89 9.57 18.00
C PRO A 311 18.27 10.07 18.43
N LEU A 312 18.54 10.27 19.73
CA LEU A 312 19.91 10.55 20.20
C LEU A 312 20.83 9.37 19.94
N GLU A 313 20.36 8.16 20.23
CA GLU A 313 21.16 6.96 20.08
C GLU A 313 21.47 6.71 18.60
N PHE A 314 20.46 6.80 17.74
CA PHE A 314 20.64 6.74 16.28
C PHE A 314 21.67 7.78 15.80
N MET A 315 21.57 9.04 16.24
CA MET A 315 22.55 10.06 15.86
C MET A 315 23.96 9.75 16.36
N CYS A 316 24.13 9.35 17.63
CA CYS A 316 25.42 8.91 18.16
C CYS A 316 26.04 7.81 17.30
N GLN A 317 25.26 6.78 16.97
CA GLN A 317 25.70 5.69 16.08
C GLN A 317 26.11 6.20 14.69
N THR A 318 25.35 7.12 14.07
CA THR A 318 25.71 7.68 12.74
C THR A 318 27.00 8.49 12.72
N PHE A 319 27.41 9.07 13.85
CA PHE A 319 28.68 9.80 13.98
C PHE A 319 29.83 8.97 14.58
N GLY A 320 29.59 7.69 14.90
CA GLY A 320 30.60 6.81 15.50
C GLY A 320 30.88 7.10 16.99
N PHE A 321 29.95 7.74 17.70
CA PHE A 321 29.97 7.85 19.16
C PHE A 321 29.30 6.62 19.78
N ASN A 322 29.52 6.37 21.08
CA ASN A 322 28.83 5.26 21.75
C ASN A 322 27.32 5.57 21.83
N PRO A 323 26.45 4.53 21.80
CA PRO A 323 25.06 4.64 22.23
C PRO A 323 24.97 5.39 23.58
N GLY A 324 24.25 6.51 23.59
CA GLY A 324 24.09 7.34 24.79
C GLY A 324 25.20 8.35 25.11
N ASP A 325 26.23 8.54 24.27
CA ASP A 325 27.27 9.59 24.44
C ASP A 325 26.73 11.03 24.21
N ARG A 326 25.70 11.43 24.98
CA ARG A 326 24.97 12.71 24.84
C ARG A 326 25.90 13.91 24.76
N GLU A 327 26.94 13.96 25.60
CA GLU A 327 27.87 15.10 25.63
C GLU A 327 28.74 15.22 24.37
N LYS A 328 29.14 14.09 23.74
CA LYS A 328 29.91 14.16 22.49
C LYS A 328 29.03 14.66 21.34
N LEU A 329 27.78 14.20 21.30
CA LEU A 329 26.79 14.64 20.33
C LEU A 329 26.43 16.12 20.53
N ASP A 330 26.19 16.58 21.75
CA ASP A 330 25.93 17.99 22.10
C ASP A 330 27.08 18.91 21.62
N ASN A 331 28.33 18.58 21.95
CA ASN A 331 29.50 19.33 21.46
C ASN A 331 29.64 19.28 19.94
N TRP A 332 29.39 18.13 19.31
CA TRP A 332 29.43 18.01 17.85
C TRP A 332 28.35 18.86 17.19
N MET A 333 27.13 18.88 17.73
CA MET A 333 26.02 19.69 17.23
C MET A 333 26.28 21.19 17.40
N VAL A 334 26.88 21.62 18.51
CA VAL A 334 27.35 23.02 18.67
C VAL A 334 28.37 23.40 17.60
N HIS A 335 29.42 22.60 17.39
CA HIS A 335 30.42 22.89 16.36
C HIS A 335 29.85 22.81 14.93
N ALA A 336 28.96 21.85 14.66
CA ALA A 336 28.27 21.73 13.38
C ALA A 336 27.33 22.91 13.12
N PHE A 337 26.65 23.43 14.16
CA PHE A 337 25.85 24.63 14.08
C PHE A 337 26.73 25.85 13.79
N GLN A 338 27.70 26.16 14.67
CA GLN A 338 28.63 27.29 14.53
C GLN A 338 29.32 27.34 13.16
N ARG A 339 29.71 26.19 12.58
CA ARG A 339 30.39 26.12 11.28
C ARG A 339 29.47 26.37 10.08
N ASN A 340 28.18 26.10 10.19
CA ASN A 340 27.23 26.14 9.06
C ASN A 340 26.17 27.26 9.18
N VAL A 341 26.15 28.03 10.28
CA VAL A 341 25.25 29.19 10.47
C VAL A 341 25.49 30.24 9.37
N PRO A 342 24.45 30.62 8.58
CA PRO A 342 24.55 31.70 7.60
C PRO A 342 24.70 33.09 8.24
N PRO A 343 25.26 34.08 7.53
CA PRO A 343 25.16 35.48 7.94
C PRO A 343 23.67 35.90 8.02
N HIS A 344 23.32 36.67 9.04
CA HIS A 344 21.95 37.09 9.37
C HIS A 344 20.96 35.93 9.69
N PHE A 345 21.45 34.80 10.20
CA PHE A 345 20.61 33.74 10.74
C PHE A 345 19.71 34.22 11.89
N ASN A 346 18.47 33.77 11.88
CA ASN A 346 17.47 33.92 12.94
C ASN A 346 16.71 32.59 13.03
N LEU A 347 16.52 32.08 14.24
CA LEU A 347 15.98 30.74 14.49
C LEU A 347 14.57 30.49 13.96
N LEU A 348 13.78 31.55 13.75
CA LEU A 348 12.40 31.47 13.27
C LEU A 348 12.19 32.09 11.88
N SER A 349 13.27 32.39 11.14
CA SER A 349 13.18 32.95 9.78
C SER A 349 12.64 31.93 8.78
N THR A 350 11.39 32.09 8.35
CA THR A 350 10.77 31.31 7.27
C THR A 350 11.39 31.66 5.89
N PRO A 351 11.58 30.70 4.96
CA PRO A 351 12.20 30.93 3.63
C PRO A 351 11.43 31.80 2.63
N SER A 352 10.51 32.63 3.08
CA SER A 352 9.73 33.58 2.27
C SER A 352 9.24 34.72 3.16
N GLY A 353 9.18 35.93 2.61
CA GLY A 353 8.84 37.18 3.33
C GLY A 353 7.39 37.30 3.82
N VAL A 354 6.68 36.19 3.99
CA VAL A 354 5.34 36.13 4.61
C VAL A 354 5.52 36.21 6.13
N VAL A 355 5.95 37.38 6.61
CA VAL A 355 6.02 37.67 8.05
C VAL A 355 4.59 37.83 8.56
N SER A 356 3.96 36.70 8.93
CA SER A 356 2.79 36.73 9.79
C SER A 356 3.24 37.28 11.14
N THR A 357 2.97 38.56 11.37
CA THR A 357 3.23 39.24 12.65
C THR A 357 2.22 38.83 13.73
N GLN A 358 1.35 37.86 13.44
CA GLN A 358 0.58 37.17 14.46
C GLN A 358 1.52 36.33 15.33
N LYS A 359 1.45 36.54 16.65
CA LYS A 359 2.18 35.74 17.62
C LYS A 359 1.61 34.32 17.64
N ILE A 360 2.15 33.44 16.82
CA ILE A 360 1.89 32.00 16.87
C ILE A 360 2.61 31.46 18.12
N HIS A 361 1.93 31.50 19.27
CA HIS A 361 2.48 31.01 20.54
C HIS A 361 2.51 29.47 20.62
N SER A 362 1.88 28.77 19.68
CA SER A 362 1.68 27.31 19.68
C SER A 362 1.83 26.73 18.26
N SER A 363 2.65 25.70 18.09
CA SER A 363 2.88 25.00 16.82
C SER A 363 2.25 23.60 16.81
N PRO A 364 1.72 23.10 15.68
CA PRO A 364 1.16 21.74 15.57
C PRO A 364 2.22 20.62 15.57
N GLU A 365 3.51 20.95 15.66
CA GLU A 365 4.60 19.95 15.73
C GLU A 365 4.99 19.61 17.16
N GLU A 366 5.58 18.43 17.36
CA GLU A 366 6.00 17.93 18.68
C GLU A 366 7.31 18.57 19.17
N ASN A 367 8.25 18.82 18.26
CA ASN A 367 9.55 19.47 18.49
C ASN A 367 9.72 20.65 17.51
N PRO A 368 8.92 21.74 17.60
CA PRO A 368 8.78 22.74 16.53
C PRO A 368 10.00 23.63 16.29
N THR A 369 11.03 23.56 17.14
CA THR A 369 12.33 24.20 16.90
C THR A 369 13.45 23.30 17.37
N LEU A 370 14.68 23.56 16.88
CA LEU A 370 15.87 22.85 17.37
C LEU A 370 16.10 23.09 18.89
N LEU A 371 15.56 24.17 19.46
CA LEU A 371 15.59 24.41 20.91
C LEU A 371 14.64 23.48 21.68
N HIS A 372 13.43 23.21 21.16
CA HIS A 372 12.53 22.19 21.74
C HIS A 372 13.20 20.81 21.72
N PHE A 373 13.84 20.45 20.59
CA PHE A 373 14.61 19.22 20.45
C PHE A 373 15.77 19.17 21.47
N ALA A 374 16.61 20.21 21.52
CA ALA A 374 17.75 20.28 22.42
C ALA A 374 17.33 20.20 23.90
N ALA A 375 16.22 20.83 24.27
CA ALA A 375 15.71 20.83 25.64
C ALA A 375 15.15 19.46 26.05
N ARG A 376 14.29 18.85 25.20
CA ARG A 376 13.72 17.51 25.40
C ARG A 376 14.80 16.42 25.54
N PHE A 377 15.91 16.56 24.82
CA PHE A 377 17.00 15.58 24.81
C PHE A 377 18.21 16.00 25.67
N GLY A 378 18.12 17.13 26.40
CA GLY A 378 19.12 17.56 27.37
C GLY A 378 20.47 17.93 26.76
N LEU A 379 20.47 18.45 25.53
CA LEU A 379 21.65 18.97 24.84
C LEU A 379 21.93 20.38 25.37
N GLU A 380 22.49 20.45 26.58
CA GLU A 380 22.68 21.69 27.34
C GLU A 380 23.49 22.74 26.56
N ARG A 381 24.58 22.36 25.90
CA ARG A 381 25.45 23.31 25.20
C ARG A 381 24.79 23.82 23.92
N LEU A 382 24.11 22.95 23.18
CA LEU A 382 23.32 23.32 22.01
C LEU A 382 22.16 24.25 22.38
N ALA A 383 21.41 23.94 23.45
CA ALA A 383 20.32 24.78 23.92
C ALA A 383 20.79 26.21 24.25
N TRP A 384 21.91 26.35 24.97
CA TRP A 384 22.52 27.66 25.23
C TRP A 384 22.97 28.38 23.95
N GLN A 385 23.63 27.67 23.03
CA GLN A 385 24.07 28.29 21.77
C GLN A 385 22.90 28.79 20.91
N LEU A 386 21.73 28.16 21.01
CA LEU A 386 20.50 28.59 20.33
C LEU A 386 19.86 29.82 21.02
N LEU A 387 19.88 29.91 22.36
CA LEU A 387 19.41 31.10 23.09
C LEU A 387 20.22 32.38 22.80
N GLU A 388 21.48 32.23 22.38
CA GLU A 388 22.32 33.35 21.92
C GLU A 388 21.97 33.84 20.51
N CYS A 389 21.20 33.06 19.72
CA CYS A 389 20.84 33.42 18.35
C CYS A 389 19.62 34.38 18.31
N PRO A 390 19.53 35.25 17.28
CA PRO A 390 18.32 36.03 17.04
C PRO A 390 17.08 35.14 16.93
N GLY A 391 16.01 35.48 17.66
CA GLY A 391 14.79 34.70 17.76
C GLY A 391 14.83 33.52 18.74
N GLY A 392 15.95 33.29 19.44
CA GLY A 392 16.09 32.23 20.46
C GLY A 392 15.19 32.42 21.68
N ASP A 393 14.81 33.67 21.98
CA ASP A 393 13.79 34.05 22.95
C ASP A 393 12.39 33.65 22.51
N ILE A 394 11.97 34.02 21.30
CA ILE A 394 10.66 33.66 20.75
C ILE A 394 10.56 32.12 20.60
N ALA A 395 11.69 31.45 20.29
CA ALA A 395 11.78 29.99 20.25
C ALA A 395 11.74 29.31 21.64
N CYS A 396 11.92 30.07 22.73
CA CYS A 396 11.79 29.62 24.12
C CYS A 396 10.36 29.86 24.65
N ASP A 397 9.71 30.95 24.24
CA ASP A 397 8.31 31.27 24.57
C ASP A 397 7.30 30.43 23.75
N LEU A 398 7.67 29.98 22.55
CA LEU A 398 6.87 29.13 21.68
C LEU A 398 6.56 27.77 22.35
N ARG A 399 5.35 27.28 22.11
CA ARG A 399 4.86 25.98 22.58
C ARG A 399 4.72 24.97 21.44
N ASN A 400 4.84 23.69 21.79
CA ASN A 400 4.54 22.57 20.90
C ASN A 400 3.04 22.20 20.89
N VAL A 401 2.70 21.14 20.15
CA VAL A 401 1.33 20.61 20.00
C VAL A 401 0.65 20.20 21.32
N SER A 402 1.40 20.05 22.41
CA SER A 402 0.93 19.72 23.75
C SER A 402 0.90 20.94 24.70
N GLU A 403 1.01 22.16 24.15
CA GLU A 403 1.11 23.42 24.90
C GLU A 403 2.36 23.55 25.80
N LEU A 404 3.41 22.76 25.54
CA LEU A 404 4.65 22.73 26.32
C LEU A 404 5.73 23.62 25.70
N THR A 405 6.41 24.43 26.52
CA THR A 405 7.62 25.16 26.14
C THR A 405 8.86 24.23 26.15
N PRO A 406 10.03 24.64 25.61
CA PRO A 406 11.27 23.90 25.76
C PRO A 406 11.63 23.63 27.24
N ALA A 407 11.33 24.56 28.15
CA ALA A 407 11.59 24.37 29.57
C ALA A 407 10.75 23.23 30.17
N ASP A 408 9.49 23.14 29.78
CA ASP A 408 8.57 22.10 30.27
C ASP A 408 8.92 20.73 29.67
N LEU A 409 9.36 20.70 28.40
CA LEU A 409 9.90 19.51 27.76
C LEU A 409 11.20 19.01 28.44
N ALA A 410 12.10 19.93 28.83
CA ALA A 410 13.29 19.57 29.59
C ALA A 410 12.92 19.02 30.98
N GLU A 411 11.92 19.58 31.65
CA GLU A 411 11.46 19.11 32.97
C GLU A 411 10.82 17.71 32.87
N GLN A 412 9.95 17.48 31.88
CA GLN A 412 9.33 16.16 31.63
C GLN A 412 10.36 15.09 31.24
N ALA A 413 11.44 15.47 30.55
CA ALA A 413 12.57 14.57 30.25
C ALA A 413 13.52 14.32 31.44
N GLY A 414 13.24 14.91 32.62
CA GLY A 414 14.09 14.80 33.81
C GLY A 414 15.33 15.70 33.80
N HIS A 415 15.45 16.61 32.84
CA HIS A 415 16.57 17.55 32.69
C HIS A 415 16.33 18.85 33.49
N ALA A 416 16.01 18.71 34.78
CA ALA A 416 15.61 19.81 35.67
C ALA A 416 16.60 21.00 35.70
N ARG A 417 17.92 20.74 35.56
CA ARG A 417 18.95 21.78 35.45
C ARG A 417 18.73 22.68 34.23
N LEU A 418 18.49 22.08 33.07
CA LEU A 418 18.25 22.78 31.82
C LEU A 418 16.88 23.48 31.83
N ALA A 419 15.85 22.84 32.39
CA ALA A 419 14.54 23.45 32.59
C ALA A 419 14.61 24.75 33.44
N HIS A 420 15.36 24.72 34.55
CA HIS A 420 15.60 25.88 35.40
C HIS A 420 16.38 26.98 34.67
N GLN A 421 17.40 26.62 33.89
CA GLN A 421 18.17 27.57 33.07
C GLN A 421 17.30 28.28 32.02
N LEU A 422 16.45 27.53 31.29
CA LEU A 422 15.52 28.07 30.30
C LEU A 422 14.50 29.04 30.94
N ARG A 423 13.86 28.65 32.05
CA ARG A 423 12.95 29.53 32.80
C ARG A 423 13.65 30.78 33.35
N GLY A 424 14.90 30.64 33.82
CA GLY A 424 15.72 31.76 34.28
C GLY A 424 16.01 32.80 33.19
N TYR A 425 16.35 32.34 31.98
CA TYR A 425 16.58 33.20 30.81
C TYR A 425 15.34 34.04 30.46
N MET A 426 14.16 33.42 30.41
CA MET A 426 12.88 34.13 30.13
C MET A 426 12.60 35.20 31.20
N VAL A 427 12.73 34.86 32.49
CA VAL A 427 12.50 35.80 33.60
C VAL A 427 13.50 36.96 33.61
N GLN A 428 14.74 36.74 33.19
CA GLN A 428 15.72 37.81 33.03
C GLN A 428 15.37 38.72 31.85
N LYS A 429 14.90 38.18 30.73
CA LYS A 429 14.59 38.97 29.52
C LYS A 429 13.30 39.78 29.65
N HIS A 430 12.28 39.31 30.37
CA HIS A 430 11.07 40.09 30.69
C HIS A 430 11.29 41.26 31.67
N ARG A 431 12.51 41.46 32.18
CA ARG A 431 12.90 42.56 33.08
C ARG A 431 13.81 43.60 32.42
N LEU A 432 14.04 43.50 31.11
CA LEU A 432 14.87 44.36 30.28
C LEU A 432 14.02 45.02 29.19
#